data_AF-E9CQL4-F1
#
_entry.id   AF-E9CQL4-F1
#
_cell.length_a   1.000
_cell.length_b   1.000
_cell.length_c   1.000
_cell.angle_alpha   90.00
_cell.angle_beta   90.00
_cell.angle_gamma   90.00
#
_symmetry.space_group_name_H-M   'P 1'
#
loop_
_entity.id
_entity.type
_entity.pdbx_description
1 polymer ?
#
loop_
_entity_poly.entity_id
_entity_poly.type
_entity_poly.pdbx_seq_one_letter_code
_entity_poly.pdbx_strand_id
1 'polypeptide(L)'
;FLDQTGGLWASGALYGKVGSVFSSSGTGGGQEQTITSTWITLAHHGFIIVPIGYATPELLDTSHVRGGTPYGATTIAGNDGSHSPSPEEL
;
A
#
# COMPACT_ATOMS: atom_id res chain seq x y z
N PHE A 1 10.43 12.11 -4.71
CA PHE A 1 9.26 12.40 -5.56
C PHE A 1 8.26 13.25 -4.81
N LEU A 2 7.62 12.74 -3.74
CA LEU A 2 6.59 13.49 -3.00
C LEU A 2 7.10 14.81 -2.38
N ASP A 3 8.36 14.92 -1.98
CA ASP A 3 8.92 16.20 -1.49
C ASP A 3 8.89 17.34 -2.53
N GLN A 4 8.72 17.01 -3.83
CA GLN A 4 8.63 18.00 -4.91
C GLN A 4 7.20 18.51 -5.14
N THR A 5 6.19 18.02 -4.41
CA THR A 5 4.78 18.39 -4.59
C THR A 5 4.35 19.60 -3.75
N GLY A 6 5.28 20.34 -3.13
CA GLY A 6 4.97 21.49 -2.27
C GLY A 6 4.10 22.56 -2.95
N GLY A 7 4.29 22.81 -4.26
CA GLY A 7 3.42 23.72 -5.02
C GLY A 7 1.99 23.19 -5.22
N LEU A 8 1.84 21.87 -5.41
CA LEU A 8 0.52 21.22 -5.50
C LEU A 8 -0.18 21.21 -4.14
N TRP A 9 0.57 21.05 -3.05
CA TRP A 9 0.06 21.18 -1.69
C TRP A 9 -0.45 22.59 -1.42
N ALA A 10 0.36 23.62 -1.69
CA ALA A 10 0.02 25.01 -1.42
C ALA A 10 -1.21 25.50 -2.21
N SER A 11 -1.41 24.96 -3.41
CA SER A 11 -2.58 25.28 -4.27
C SER A 11 -3.80 24.38 -4.00
N GLY A 12 -3.70 23.38 -3.12
CA GLY A 12 -4.78 22.42 -2.88
C GLY A 12 -5.10 21.52 -4.09
N ALA A 13 -4.20 21.41 -5.07
CA ALA A 13 -4.47 20.77 -6.36
C ALA A 13 -4.81 19.27 -6.27
N LEU A 14 -4.45 18.62 -5.16
CA LEU A 14 -4.71 17.21 -4.90
C LEU A 14 -5.82 16.96 -3.88
N TYR A 15 -6.40 18.02 -3.31
CA TYR A 15 -7.45 17.90 -2.30
C TYR A 15 -8.68 17.18 -2.88
N GLY A 16 -9.25 16.26 -2.10
CA GLY A 16 -10.45 15.50 -2.46
C GLY A 16 -10.22 14.40 -3.52
N LYS A 17 -9.00 14.24 -4.04
CA LYS A 17 -8.67 13.11 -4.92
C LYS A 17 -8.62 11.81 -4.12
N VAL A 18 -8.98 10.71 -4.77
CA VAL A 18 -8.88 9.37 -4.17
C VAL A 18 -7.44 8.88 -4.23
N GLY A 19 -6.95 8.33 -3.12
CA GLY A 19 -5.62 7.76 -2.99
C GLY A 19 -5.67 6.38 -2.33
N SER A 20 -4.87 5.45 -2.85
CA SER A 20 -4.64 4.14 -2.26
C SER A 20 -3.20 3.73 -2.53
N VAL A 21 -2.69 2.72 -1.81
CA VAL A 21 -1.27 2.32 -1.84
C VAL A 21 -1.18 0.81 -1.82
N PHE A 22 -0.26 0.27 -2.63
CA PHE A 22 0.20 -1.11 -2.56
C PHE A 22 1.71 -1.10 -2.27
N SER A 23 2.25 -2.20 -1.73
CA SER A 23 3.69 -2.28 -1.40
C SER A 23 4.29 -3.65 -1.71
N SER A 24 5.61 -3.77 -1.59
CA SER A 24 6.33 -5.05 -1.63
C SER A 24 7.32 -5.09 -0.49
N SER A 25 7.55 -6.27 0.07
CA SER A 25 8.54 -6.50 1.13
C SER A 25 9.34 -7.76 0.84
N GLY A 26 10.54 -7.87 1.43
CA GLY A 26 11.34 -9.09 1.27
C GLY A 26 10.72 -10.29 2.01
N THR A 27 10.38 -10.12 3.28
CA THR A 27 9.93 -11.22 4.16
C THR A 27 8.64 -10.90 4.93
N GLY A 28 7.83 -9.96 4.45
CA GLY A 28 6.61 -9.49 5.10
C GLY A 28 6.83 -8.32 6.08
N GLY A 29 8.03 -8.20 6.64
CA GLY A 29 8.38 -7.10 7.55
C GLY A 29 8.22 -5.73 6.90
N GLY A 30 7.42 -4.85 7.53
CA GLY A 30 7.22 -3.47 7.09
C GLY A 30 6.09 -3.26 6.09
N GLN A 31 5.44 -4.32 5.58
CA GLN A 31 4.41 -4.20 4.54
C GLN A 31 3.22 -3.31 4.94
N GLU A 32 2.83 -3.34 6.22
CA GLU A 32 1.77 -2.49 6.79
C GLU A 32 2.26 -1.05 7.02
N GLN A 33 3.44 -0.90 7.62
CA GLN A 33 4.03 0.40 7.95
C GLN A 33 4.37 1.21 6.71
N THR A 34 4.82 0.58 5.62
CA THR A 34 5.07 1.26 4.35
C THR A 34 3.80 1.90 3.80
N ILE A 35 2.67 1.20 3.83
CA ILE A 35 1.38 1.74 3.39
C ILE A 35 0.92 2.88 4.30
N THR A 36 0.85 2.61 5.60
CA THR A 36 0.28 3.56 6.57
C THR A 36 1.15 4.81 6.76
N SER A 37 2.48 4.71 6.64
CA SER A 37 3.35 5.90 6.62
C SER A 37 3.20 6.70 5.33
N THR A 38 2.99 6.06 4.17
CA THR A 38 2.69 6.75 2.91
C THR A 38 1.36 7.50 3.00
N TRP A 39 0.37 6.95 3.70
CA TRP A 39 -0.90 7.64 3.96
C TRP A 39 -0.75 8.97 4.71
N ILE A 40 0.28 9.13 5.56
CA ILE A 40 0.53 10.42 6.22
C ILE A 40 0.76 11.51 5.18
N THR A 41 1.59 11.24 4.16
CA THR A 41 1.82 12.22 3.07
C THR A 41 0.56 12.47 2.25
N LEU A 42 -0.23 11.43 1.94
CA LEU A 42 -1.50 11.60 1.23
C LEU A 42 -2.50 12.45 2.03
N ALA A 43 -2.57 12.25 3.35
CA ALA A 43 -3.43 13.01 4.24
C ALA A 43 -3.04 14.50 4.27
N HIS A 44 -1.74 14.82 4.30
CA HIS A 44 -1.26 16.21 4.20
C HIS A 44 -1.70 16.90 2.89
N HIS A 45 -1.86 16.14 1.80
CA HIS A 45 -2.39 16.65 0.53
C HIS A 45 -3.93 16.68 0.46
N GLY A 46 -4.63 16.19 1.48
CA GLY A 46 -6.09 16.16 1.52
C GLY A 46 -6.73 15.08 0.64
N PHE A 47 -6.03 13.98 0.37
CA PHE A 47 -6.63 12.84 -0.33
C PHE A 47 -7.72 12.16 0.51
N ILE A 48 -8.72 11.61 -0.18
CA ILE A 48 -9.61 10.60 0.37
C ILE A 48 -8.87 9.26 0.30
N ILE A 49 -8.44 8.76 1.44
CA ILE A 49 -7.68 7.51 1.54
C ILE A 49 -8.64 6.32 1.54
N VAL A 50 -8.43 5.39 0.61
CA VAL A 50 -9.27 4.20 0.44
C VAL A 50 -8.44 2.93 0.72
N PRO A 51 -8.63 2.28 1.88
CA PRO A 51 -8.08 0.95 2.16
C PRO A 51 -8.88 -0.14 1.44
N ILE A 52 -8.35 -1.36 1.39
CA ILE A 52 -9.04 -2.51 0.77
C ILE A 52 -9.92 -3.30 1.75
N GLY A 53 -9.67 -3.18 3.07
CA GLY A 53 -10.41 -3.92 4.09
C GLY A 53 -10.24 -5.45 3.94
N TYR A 54 -11.28 -6.21 4.26
CA TYR A 54 -11.30 -7.68 4.13
C TYR A 54 -12.31 -8.16 3.08
N ALA A 55 -12.63 -7.33 2.08
CA ALA A 55 -13.53 -7.72 1.00
C ALA A 55 -12.94 -8.82 0.11
N THR A 56 -11.61 -8.92 0.06
CA THR A 56 -10.81 -9.90 -0.68
C THR A 56 -10.67 -11.19 0.16
N PRO A 57 -11.36 -12.30 -0.20
CA PRO A 57 -11.35 -13.54 0.60
C PRO A 57 -9.96 -14.13 0.82
N GLU A 58 -9.04 -13.88 -0.12
CA GLU A 58 -7.64 -14.32 -0.07
C GLU A 58 -6.93 -13.77 1.17
N LEU A 59 -7.35 -12.61 1.72
CA LEU A 59 -6.86 -12.05 2.99
C LEU A 59 -7.14 -12.93 4.21
N LEU A 60 -8.08 -13.86 4.12
CA LEU A 60 -8.43 -14.78 5.18
C LEU A 60 -7.73 -16.14 5.04
N ASP A 61 -7.10 -16.41 3.89
CA ASP A 61 -6.34 -17.64 3.69
C ASP A 61 -4.98 -17.55 4.40
N THR A 62 -4.77 -18.46 5.35
CA THR A 62 -3.55 -18.58 6.14
C THR A 62 -2.81 -19.89 5.89
N SER A 63 -3.20 -20.64 4.85
CA SER A 63 -2.60 -21.94 4.50
C SER A 63 -1.19 -21.82 3.93
N HIS A 64 -0.84 -20.67 3.37
CA HIS A 64 0.48 -20.38 2.78
C HIS A 64 0.94 -18.97 3.14
N VAL A 65 2.26 -18.73 3.04
CA VAL A 65 2.82 -17.39 3.20
C VAL A 65 2.39 -16.52 2.02
N ARG A 66 1.82 -15.35 2.32
CA ARG A 66 1.29 -14.41 1.34
C ARG A 66 1.39 -12.97 1.87
N GLY A 67 1.53 -12.01 0.96
CA GLY A 67 1.25 -10.61 1.20
C GLY A 67 -0.25 -10.30 1.29
N GLY A 68 -0.58 -9.02 1.14
CA GLY A 68 -1.90 -8.47 1.36
C GLY A 68 -2.13 -8.03 2.81
N THR A 69 -2.70 -6.84 2.98
CA THR A 69 -3.11 -6.28 4.27
C THR A 69 -4.45 -5.57 4.09
N PRO A 70 -5.25 -5.34 5.14
CA PRO A 70 -6.46 -4.52 5.00
C PRO A 70 -6.15 -3.07 4.58
N TYR A 71 -4.91 -2.61 4.71
CA TYR A 71 -4.48 -1.28 4.28
C TYR A 71 -4.24 -1.18 2.77
N GLY A 72 -3.92 -2.30 2.11
CA GLY A 72 -3.59 -2.34 0.68
C GLY A 72 -2.97 -3.66 0.28
N ALA A 73 -2.98 -3.94 -1.02
CA ALA A 73 -2.34 -5.13 -1.59
C ALA A 73 -0.82 -5.08 -1.35
N THR A 74 -0.23 -6.23 -1.02
CA THR A 74 1.23 -6.35 -0.90
C THR A 74 1.68 -7.68 -1.48
N THR A 75 2.96 -7.77 -1.85
CA THR A 75 3.61 -9.02 -2.28
C THR A 75 4.90 -9.26 -1.50
N ILE A 76 5.24 -10.54 -1.27
CA ILE A 76 6.47 -10.96 -0.61
C ILE A 76 7.48 -11.46 -1.66
N ALA A 77 8.55 -10.69 -1.88
CA ALA A 77 9.55 -10.94 -2.91
C ALA A 77 10.60 -12.01 -2.54
N GLY A 78 10.62 -12.48 -1.29
CA GLY A 78 11.68 -13.34 -0.78
C GLY A 78 12.92 -12.54 -0.37
N ASN A 79 13.82 -13.15 0.41
CA ASN A 79 15.05 -12.47 0.87
C ASN A 79 16.03 -12.17 -0.27
N ASP A 80 15.93 -12.91 -1.37
CA ASP A 80 16.79 -12.84 -2.55
C ASP A 80 16.07 -12.19 -3.75
N GLY A 81 14.81 -11.78 -3.57
CA GLY A 81 14.00 -11.17 -4.63
C GLY A 81 13.56 -12.13 -5.73
N SER A 82 13.71 -13.45 -5.54
CA SER A 82 13.39 -14.45 -6.57
C SER A 82 11.89 -14.76 -6.68
N HIS A 83 11.08 -14.38 -5.68
CA HIS A 83 9.65 -14.65 -5.70
C HIS A 83 8.92 -13.64 -6.59
N SER A 84 8.11 -14.17 -7.50
CA SER A 84 7.10 -13.38 -8.20
C SER A 84 5.79 -13.38 -7.42
N PRO A 85 4.93 -12.35 -7.56
CA PRO A 85 3.62 -12.33 -6.91
C PRO A 85 2.80 -13.57 -7.23
N SER A 86 2.19 -14.18 -6.21
CA SER A 86 1.32 -15.34 -6.40
C SER A 86 -0.02 -14.92 -7.02
N PRO A 87 -0.82 -15.86 -7.58
CA PRO A 87 -2.15 -15.56 -8.10
C PRO A 87 -3.08 -14.89 -7.07
N GLU A 88 -2.92 -15.18 -5.79
CA GLU A 88 -3.70 -14.62 -4.68
C GLU A 88 -3.23 -13.22 -4.25
N GLU A 89 -2.09 -12.75 -4.77
CA GLU A 89 -1.54 -11.41 -4.55
C GLU A 89 -1.81 -10.46 -5.75
N LEU A 90 -2.28 -10.98 -6.89
CA LEU A 90 -2.55 -10.25 -8.15
C LEU A 90 -4.03 -9.89 -8.32
#